data_AF-A0A2P8IH63-F1
#
_entry.id   AF-A0A2P8IH63-F1
#
_cell.length_a   1.000
_cell.length_b   1.000
_cell.length_c   1.000
_cell.angle_alpha   90.00
_cell.angle_beta   90.00
_cell.angle_gamma   90.00
#
_symmetry.space_group_name_H-M   'P 1'
#
loop_
_entity.id
_entity.type
_entity.pdbx_description
1 polymer ?
#
loop_
_entity_poly.entity_id
_entity_poly.type
_entity_poly.pdbx_seq_one_letter_code
_entity_poly.pdbx_strand_id
1 'polypeptide(L)'
;MATSDEVAEIIDLLKSPDAHQRTTMLGVLAQEPGGDPRLLPVVEELLADDTPDLISIPMLFGEVRWVAAHALAAERRAAAVSTLVELRGVPRPLTSDELSRLVDEAGLPRRGGVDGMLASFTALRERGLLPVTDLRLP
;
A
#
# COMPACT_ATOMS: atom_id res chain seq x y z
N MET A 1 0.75 24.60 2.65
CA MET A 1 0.27 24.08 3.95
C MET A 1 -1.21 23.89 3.80
N ALA A 2 -1.69 22.64 3.91
CA ALA A 2 -3.10 22.33 3.76
C ALA A 2 -3.93 23.05 4.84
N THR A 3 -5.16 23.40 4.50
CA THR A 3 -6.13 23.94 5.45
C THR A 3 -6.57 22.87 6.44
N SER A 4 -7.22 23.27 7.54
CA SER A 4 -7.72 22.28 8.50
C SER A 4 -8.79 21.36 7.91
N ASP A 5 -9.59 21.88 6.99
CA ASP A 5 -10.67 21.12 6.34
C ASP A 5 -10.09 20.11 5.35
N GLU A 6 -9.09 20.51 4.55
CA GLU A 6 -8.36 19.62 3.65
C GLU A 6 -7.71 18.45 4.41
N VAL A 7 -7.11 18.71 5.58
CA VAL A 7 -6.51 17.64 6.38
C VAL A 7 -7.57 16.68 6.94
N ALA A 8 -8.75 17.18 7.31
CA ALA A 8 -9.84 16.33 7.76
C ALA A 8 -10.34 15.42 6.63
N GLU A 9 -10.50 15.97 5.41
CA GLU A 9 -10.90 15.20 4.23
C GLU A 9 -9.88 14.09 3.88
N ILE A 10 -8.58 14.40 3.96
CA ILE A 10 -7.52 13.40 3.76
C ILE A 10 -7.64 12.28 4.80
N ILE A 11 -7.84 12.62 6.08
CA ILE A 11 -8.00 11.63 7.14
C ILE A 11 -9.22 10.74 6.90
N ASP A 12 -10.34 11.31 6.46
CA ASP A 12 -11.55 10.56 6.15
C ASP A 12 -11.33 9.56 5.01
N LEU A 13 -10.61 9.97 3.97
CA LEU A 13 -10.22 9.08 2.86
C LEU A 13 -9.27 7.96 3.30
N LEU A 14 -8.30 8.27 4.17
CA LEU A 14 -7.40 7.27 4.76
C LEU A 14 -8.12 6.27 5.68
N LYS A 15 -9.28 6.65 6.24
CA LYS A 15 -10.13 5.80 7.08
C LYS A 15 -11.27 5.13 6.31
N SER A 16 -11.34 5.33 5.00
CA SER A 16 -12.38 4.73 4.17
C SER A 16 -12.36 3.20 4.32
N PRO A 17 -13.53 2.53 4.36
CA PRO A 17 -13.58 1.07 4.31
C PRO A 17 -13.09 0.52 2.96
N ASP A 18 -13.08 1.34 1.91
CA ASP A 18 -12.59 0.99 0.58
C ASP A 18 -11.05 1.09 0.52
N ALA A 19 -10.40 -0.07 0.33
CA ALA A 19 -8.95 -0.14 0.21
C ALA A 19 -8.42 0.71 -0.95
N HIS A 20 -9.16 0.78 -2.05
CA HIS A 20 -8.74 1.54 -3.23
C HIS A 20 -8.69 3.05 -2.95
N GLN A 21 -9.64 3.57 -2.16
CA GLN A 21 -9.61 4.96 -1.71
C GLN A 21 -8.42 5.23 -0.81
N ARG A 22 -8.13 4.34 0.14
CA ARG A 22 -6.96 4.45 1.03
C ARG A 22 -5.67 4.46 0.21
N THR A 23 -5.47 3.46 -0.65
CA THR A 23 -4.28 3.34 -1.51
C THR A 23 -4.09 4.56 -2.40
N THR A 24 -5.18 5.05 -3.02
CA THR A 24 -5.12 6.24 -3.88
C THR A 24 -4.64 7.46 -3.11
N MET A 25 -5.22 7.72 -1.92
CA MET A 25 -4.82 8.86 -1.10
C MET A 25 -3.39 8.70 -0.57
N LEU A 26 -2.99 7.51 -0.13
CA LEU A 26 -1.60 7.23 0.24
C LEU A 26 -0.63 7.46 -0.93
N GLY A 27 -1.02 7.10 -2.14
CA GLY A 27 -0.25 7.37 -3.35
C GLY A 27 -0.05 8.87 -3.59
N VAL A 28 -1.09 9.68 -3.35
CA VAL A 28 -0.98 11.15 -3.40
C VAL A 28 0.00 11.65 -2.34
N LEU A 29 -0.15 11.24 -1.07
CA LEU A 29 0.76 11.67 0.02
C LEU A 29 2.21 11.23 -0.19
N ALA A 30 2.44 10.08 -0.84
CA ALA A 30 3.79 9.62 -1.17
C ALA A 30 4.48 10.50 -2.23
N GLN A 31 3.71 11.11 -3.13
CA GLN A 31 4.24 11.97 -4.20
C GLN A 31 4.26 13.45 -3.82
N GLU A 32 3.24 13.90 -3.09
CA GLU A 32 3.02 15.30 -2.71
C GLU A 32 2.83 15.42 -1.18
N PRO A 33 3.87 15.12 -0.38
CA PRO A 33 3.76 15.12 1.07
C PRO A 33 3.59 16.54 1.63
N GLY A 34 2.67 16.70 2.59
CA GLY A 34 2.37 17.98 3.24
C GLY A 34 3.18 18.23 4.52
N GLY A 35 3.60 17.18 5.20
CA GLY A 35 4.31 17.24 6.48
C GLY A 35 3.42 17.61 7.66
N ASP A 36 2.09 17.45 7.56
CA ASP A 36 1.18 17.79 8.66
C ASP A 36 1.26 16.72 9.77
N PRO A 37 1.64 17.08 11.01
CA PRO A 37 1.81 16.11 12.10
C PRO A 37 0.54 15.30 12.42
N ARG A 38 -0.65 15.81 12.07
CA ARG A 38 -1.93 15.11 12.29
C ARG A 38 -2.10 13.89 11.39
N LEU A 39 -1.43 13.86 10.23
CA LEU A 39 -1.50 12.74 9.28
C LEU A 39 -0.62 11.57 9.72
N LEU A 40 0.52 11.86 10.36
CA LEU A 40 1.51 10.85 10.75
C LEU A 40 0.93 9.64 11.50
N PRO A 41 0.17 9.80 12.61
CA PRO A 41 -0.40 8.65 13.32
C PRO A 41 -1.42 7.87 12.46
N VAL A 42 -2.20 8.56 11.63
CA VAL A 42 -3.21 7.93 10.77
C VAL A 42 -2.54 7.07 9.69
N VAL A 43 -1.48 7.57 9.07
CA VAL A 43 -0.72 6.81 8.06
C VAL A 43 0.06 5.67 8.73
N GLU A 44 0.57 5.87 9.94
CA GLU A 44 1.30 4.83 10.70
C GLU A 44 0.39 3.66 11.10
N GLU A 45 -0.88 3.90 11.44
CA GLU A 45 -1.86 2.84 11.67
C GLU A 45 -2.05 1.92 10.44
N LEU A 46 -1.97 2.49 9.23
CA LEU A 46 -2.12 1.74 7.97
C LEU A 46 -0.91 0.86 7.63
N LEU A 47 0.18 0.92 8.38
CA LEU A 47 1.29 -0.05 8.25
C LEU A 47 0.87 -1.49 8.61
N ALA A 48 -0.23 -1.64 9.36
CA ALA A 48 -0.81 -2.95 9.68
C ALA A 48 -1.83 -3.44 8.64
N ASP A 49 -2.22 -2.62 7.66
CA ASP A 49 -3.25 -2.95 6.67
C ASP A 49 -2.69 -3.86 5.57
N ASP A 50 -2.97 -5.16 5.66
CA ASP A 50 -2.55 -6.17 4.69
C ASP A 50 -3.58 -6.42 3.57
N THR A 51 -4.58 -5.54 3.43
CA THR A 51 -5.58 -5.65 2.36
C THR A 51 -4.91 -5.53 0.99
N PRO A 52 -5.09 -6.50 0.08
CA PRO A 52 -4.56 -6.42 -1.28
C PRO A 52 -5.26 -5.34 -2.11
N ASP A 53 -4.50 -4.62 -2.93
CA ASP A 53 -5.01 -3.62 -3.86
C ASP A 53 -4.08 -3.40 -5.07
N LEU A 54 -4.58 -2.70 -6.09
CA LEU A 54 -3.81 -2.16 -7.20
C LEU A 54 -3.11 -0.88 -6.75
N ILE A 55 -1.81 -0.98 -6.44
CA ILE A 55 -1.05 0.10 -5.81
C ILE A 55 -0.37 1.06 -6.79
N SER A 56 -0.30 0.72 -8.08
CA SER A 56 0.28 1.61 -9.11
C SER A 56 -0.13 1.22 -10.54
N ILE A 57 0.07 2.17 -11.47
CA ILE A 57 -0.07 2.00 -12.92
C ILE A 57 1.30 2.30 -13.58
N PRO A 58 1.85 1.44 -14.46
CA PRO A 58 1.26 0.19 -15.00
C PRO A 58 1.02 -0.85 -13.91
N MET A 59 0.03 -1.73 -14.14
CA MET A 59 -0.63 -2.53 -13.08
C MET A 59 0.35 -3.24 -12.15
N LEU A 60 0.39 -2.76 -10.91
CA LEU A 60 1.21 -3.30 -9.83
C LEU A 60 0.33 -3.61 -8.63
N PHE A 61 0.30 -4.87 -8.22
CA PHE A 61 -0.53 -5.38 -7.14
C PHE A 61 0.30 -5.55 -5.87
N GLY A 62 -0.23 -5.11 -4.73
CA GLY A 62 0.43 -5.20 -3.45
C GLY A 62 -0.57 -5.08 -2.31
N GLU A 63 -0.08 -4.81 -1.10
CA GLU A 63 -0.94 -4.55 0.07
C GLU A 63 -0.92 -3.06 0.41
N VAL A 64 -2.00 -2.53 1.00
CA VAL A 64 -2.12 -1.11 1.42
C VAL A 64 -0.90 -0.67 2.25
N ARG A 65 -0.44 -1.50 3.19
CA ARG A 65 0.73 -1.20 4.04
C ARG A 65 2.01 -0.88 3.26
N TRP A 66 2.17 -1.41 2.05
CA TRP A 66 3.31 -1.08 1.21
C TRP A 66 3.29 0.41 0.84
N VAL A 67 2.14 0.90 0.37
CA VAL A 67 1.96 2.31 0.00
C VAL A 67 1.96 3.20 1.24
N ALA A 68 1.37 2.72 2.34
CA ALA A 68 1.41 3.43 3.63
C ALA A 68 2.85 3.67 4.11
N ALA A 69 3.74 2.70 3.94
CA ALA A 69 5.15 2.87 4.28
C ALA A 69 5.84 3.98 3.46
N HIS A 70 5.56 4.03 2.16
CA HIS A 70 6.07 5.08 1.27
C HIS A 70 5.50 6.46 1.63
N ALA A 71 4.19 6.55 1.87
CA ALA A 71 3.53 7.78 2.29
C ALA A 71 4.07 8.28 3.63
N LEU A 72 4.22 7.40 4.63
CA LEU A 72 4.73 7.76 5.94
C LEU A 72 6.17 8.27 5.87
N ALA A 73 7.03 7.62 5.09
CA ALA A 73 8.41 8.08 4.90
C ALA A 73 8.45 9.47 4.23
N ALA A 74 7.60 9.71 3.23
CA ALA A 74 7.48 11.00 2.55
C ALA A 74 6.98 12.11 3.51
N GLU A 75 5.92 11.84 4.26
CA GLU A 75 5.35 12.76 5.25
C GLU A 75 6.32 13.05 6.39
N ARG A 76 6.99 12.04 6.95
CA ARG A 76 8.03 12.22 7.98
C ARG A 76 9.15 13.11 7.48
N ARG A 77 9.62 12.89 6.24
CA ARG A 77 10.64 13.74 5.62
C ARG A 77 10.17 15.19 5.48
N ALA A 78 8.95 15.40 5.00
CA ALA A 78 8.36 16.73 4.89
C ALA A 78 8.19 17.43 6.26
N ALA A 79 7.93 16.65 7.32
CA ALA A 79 7.85 17.11 8.71
C ALA A 79 9.21 17.18 9.44
N ALA A 80 10.33 16.93 8.75
CA ALA A 80 11.68 16.86 9.34
C ALA A 80 11.84 15.85 10.49
N VAL A 81 11.06 14.77 10.46
CA VAL A 81 11.15 13.62 11.37
C VAL A 81 12.09 12.57 10.77
N SER A 82 13.11 12.14 11.52
CA SER A 82 14.19 11.24 11.04
C SER A 82 13.98 9.75 11.34
N THR A 83 12.79 9.37 11.82
CA THR A 83 12.49 7.99 12.18
C THR A 83 12.22 7.12 10.95
N LEU A 84 13.03 6.08 10.77
CA LEU A 84 12.85 5.10 9.69
C LEU A 84 11.47 4.44 9.71
N VAL A 85 10.98 4.09 8.53
CA VAL A 85 9.82 3.21 8.37
C VAL A 85 10.32 1.82 8.03
N GLU A 86 9.94 0.82 8.84
CA GLU A 86 10.33 -0.58 8.65
C GLU A 86 9.11 -1.49 8.57
N LEU A 87 9.05 -2.34 7.53
CA LEU A 87 8.13 -3.46 7.43
C LEU A 87 8.94 -4.74 7.20
N ARG A 88 8.63 -5.81 7.95
CA ARG A 88 9.37 -7.08 7.86
C ARG A 88 8.53 -8.16 7.18
N GLY A 89 9.16 -8.93 6.30
CA GLY A 89 8.55 -10.08 5.64
C GLY A 89 7.25 -9.76 4.92
N VAL A 90 7.15 -8.59 4.29
CA VAL A 90 5.95 -8.17 3.56
C VAL A 90 6.01 -8.61 2.10
N PRO A 91 4.90 -9.04 1.49
CA PRO A 91 4.86 -9.30 0.06
C PRO A 91 5.38 -8.10 -0.72
N ARG A 92 6.35 -8.34 -1.60
CA ARG A 92 6.74 -7.31 -2.57
C ARG A 92 5.61 -7.13 -3.58
N PRO A 93 5.41 -5.92 -4.14
CA PRO A 93 4.46 -5.73 -5.21
C PRO A 93 4.83 -6.54 -6.45
N LEU A 94 3.81 -6.97 -7.17
CA LEU A 94 3.91 -7.84 -8.34
C LEU A 94 3.18 -7.24 -9.52
N THR A 95 3.77 -7.37 -10.70
CA THR A 95 3.07 -7.08 -11.95
C THR A 95 2.04 -8.16 -12.25
N SER A 96 1.08 -7.87 -13.15
CA SER A 96 0.13 -8.87 -13.66
C SER A 96 0.81 -10.15 -14.17
N ASP A 97 1.96 -10.02 -14.83
CA ASP A 97 2.68 -11.14 -15.42
C ASP A 97 3.37 -12.01 -14.37
N GLU A 98 3.99 -11.39 -13.37
CA GLU A 98 4.57 -12.10 -12.24
C GLU A 98 3.50 -12.84 -11.44
N LEU A 99 2.37 -12.19 -11.17
CA LEU A 99 1.27 -12.79 -10.45
C LEU A 99 0.67 -13.97 -11.22
N SER A 100 0.45 -13.81 -12.54
CA SER A 100 -0.05 -14.89 -13.40
C SER A 100 0.87 -16.11 -13.39
N ARG A 101 2.19 -15.89 -13.41
CA ARG A 101 3.17 -16.97 -13.33
C ARG A 101 3.08 -17.74 -12.01
N LEU A 102 3.00 -17.03 -10.88
CA LEU A 102 2.85 -17.65 -9.57
C LEU A 102 1.54 -18.44 -9.44
N VAL A 103 0.45 -17.92 -10.01
CA VAL A 103 -0.84 -18.63 -10.08
C VAL A 103 -0.70 -19.95 -10.82
N ASP A 104 -0.03 -19.96 -11.98
CA ASP A 104 0.20 -21.18 -12.75
C ASP A 104 1.07 -22.19 -11.99
N GLU A 105 2.18 -21.73 -11.41
CA GLU A 105 3.11 -22.57 -10.64
C GLU A 105 2.41 -23.18 -9.41
N ALA A 106 1.47 -22.47 -8.80
CA ALA A 106 0.66 -22.94 -7.68
C ALA A 106 -0.54 -23.81 -8.10
N GLY A 107 -0.77 -24.01 -9.41
CA GLY A 107 -1.94 -24.73 -9.92
C GLY A 107 -3.28 -24.08 -9.58
N LEU A 108 -3.30 -22.75 -9.43
CA LEU A 108 -4.50 -21.98 -9.09
C LEU A 108 -5.30 -21.61 -10.35
N PRO A 109 -6.64 -21.48 -10.24
CA PRO A 109 -7.46 -21.07 -11.38
C PRO A 109 -7.16 -19.62 -11.76
N ARG A 110 -6.87 -19.38 -13.05
CA ARG A 110 -6.71 -18.01 -13.56
C ARG A 110 -8.04 -17.26 -13.52
N ARG A 111 -7.96 -15.99 -13.12
CA ARG A 111 -9.07 -15.03 -13.17
C ARG A 111 -8.59 -13.77 -13.87
N GLY A 112 -9.39 -13.25 -14.79
CA GLY A 112 -9.08 -12.03 -15.53
C GLY A 112 -9.50 -10.76 -14.81
N GLY A 113 -8.99 -9.62 -15.28
CA GLY A 113 -9.32 -8.29 -14.73
C GLY A 113 -8.64 -8.01 -13.39
N VAL A 114 -8.78 -6.77 -12.90
CA VAL A 114 -8.19 -6.32 -11.62
C VAL A 114 -8.71 -7.17 -10.46
N ASP A 115 -10.02 -7.38 -10.34
CA ASP A 115 -10.61 -8.21 -9.29
C ASP A 115 -10.09 -9.66 -9.31
N GLY A 116 -9.88 -10.21 -10.50
CA GLY A 116 -9.31 -11.55 -10.68
C GLY A 116 -7.86 -11.64 -10.20
N MET A 117 -7.07 -10.60 -10.49
CA MET A 117 -5.69 -10.49 -10.00
C MET A 117 -5.65 -10.31 -8.48
N LEU A 118 -6.49 -9.44 -7.91
CA LEU A 118 -6.57 -9.26 -6.46
C LEU A 118 -6.96 -10.55 -5.74
N ALA A 119 -7.97 -11.27 -6.25
CA ALA A 119 -8.34 -12.56 -5.69
C ALA A 119 -7.20 -13.60 -5.79
N SER A 120 -6.40 -13.54 -6.86
CA SER A 120 -5.23 -14.40 -7.02
C SER A 120 -4.11 -14.05 -6.04
N PHE A 121 -3.87 -12.75 -5.83
CA PHE A 121 -2.93 -12.25 -4.83
C PHE A 121 -3.33 -12.73 -3.43
N THR A 122 -4.60 -12.58 -3.04
CA THR A 122 -5.13 -13.09 -1.75
C THR A 122 -4.89 -14.59 -1.60
N ALA A 123 -5.23 -15.39 -2.61
CA ALA A 123 -5.06 -16.84 -2.55
C ALA A 123 -3.58 -17.26 -2.42
N LEU A 124 -2.66 -16.56 -3.10
CA LEU A 124 -1.22 -16.80 -2.96
C LEU A 124 -0.70 -16.35 -1.59
N ARG A 125 -1.20 -15.23 -1.06
CA ARG A 125 -0.85 -14.69 0.26
C ARG A 125 -1.21 -15.66 1.38
N GLU A 126 -2.43 -16.17 1.36
CA GLU A 126 -2.95 -17.14 2.35
C GLU A 126 -2.15 -18.45 2.36
N ARG A 127 -1.58 -18.83 1.21
CA ARG A 127 -0.73 -20.03 1.07
C ARG A 127 0.74 -19.78 1.36
N GLY A 128 1.13 -18.53 1.66
CA GLY A 128 2.55 -18.16 1.87
C GLY A 128 3.40 -18.29 0.61
N LEU A 129 2.80 -18.17 -0.57
CA LEU A 129 3.47 -18.35 -1.87
C LEU A 129 3.91 -17.03 -2.51
N LEU A 130 3.55 -15.89 -1.92
CA LEU A 130 4.04 -14.60 -2.39
C LEU A 130 5.51 -14.40 -1.99
N PRO A 131 6.35 -13.86 -2.89
CA PRO A 131 7.70 -13.45 -2.54
C PRO A 131 7.63 -12.30 -1.51
N VAL A 132 8.35 -12.45 -0.41
CA VAL A 132 8.40 -11.46 0.68
C VAL A 132 9.76 -10.77 0.75
N THR A 133 9.77 -9.54 1.25
CA THR A 133 10.98 -8.75 1.50
C THR A 133 10.83 -7.95 2.79
N ASP A 134 11.96 -7.58 3.39
CA ASP A 134 11.98 -6.49 4.36
C ASP A 134 12.03 -5.17 3.58
N LEU A 135 11.17 -4.22 3.93
CA LEU A 135 11.14 -2.87 3.40
C LEU A 135 11.66 -1.90 4.46
N ARG A 136 12.62 -1.06 4.08
CA ARG A 136 13.19 -0.02 4.93
C ARG A 136 13.27 1.28 4.15
N LEU A 137 12.64 2.33 4.67
CA LEU A 137 12.56 3.63 4.03
C LEU A 137 13.05 4.74 4.97
N PRO A 138 13.86 5.69 4.46
CA PRO A 138 14.36 6.83 5.23
C PRO A 138 13.36 7.99 5.31
#